data_AF-A0A699TJZ3-F1
#
_entry.id   AF-A0A699TJZ3-F1
#
_cell.length_a   1.000
_cell.length_b   1.000
_cell.length_c   1.000
_cell.angle_alpha   90.00
_cell.angle_beta   90.00
_cell.angle_gamma   90.00
#
_symmetry.space_group_name_H-M   'P 1'
#
loop_
_entity.id
_entity.type
_entity.pdbx_description
1 polymer ?
#
loop_
_entity_poly.entity_id
_entity_poly.type
_entity_poly.pdbx_seq_one_letter_code
_entity_poly.pdbx_strand_id
1 'polypeptide(L)' 'FRYLQRTVNMGLWYTKDSGFELIGFSDADYTGCKDTFKSTSGEAQFLGEKLVSWFSKKQDYTALSTAEA' A
#
# COMPACT_ATOMS: atom_id res chain seq x y z
N PHE A 1 -4.70 -0.91 -22.70
CA PHE A 1 -6.07 -0.39 -22.62
C PHE A 1 -6.73 -0.93 -21.35
N ARG A 2 -6.56 -0.25 -20.21
CA ARG A 2 -6.95 -0.75 -18.87
C ARG A 2 -7.97 0.12 -18.15
N TYR A 3 -8.80 0.87 -18.88
CA TYR A 3 -9.99 1.47 -18.28
C TYR A 3 -11.19 1.20 -19.18
N LEU A 4 -12.26 0.71 -18.55
CA LEU A 4 -13.50 0.27 -19.17
C LEU A 4 -14.03 1.35 -20.11
N GLN A 5 -14.12 1.01 -21.40
CA GLN A 5 -14.57 1.85 -22.51
C GLN A 5 -16.00 2.43 -22.34
N ARG A 6 -16.70 2.13 -21.24
CA ARG A 6 -18.09 2.53 -20.95
C ARG A 6 -18.28 3.43 -19.73
N THR A 7 -17.25 3.73 -18.95
CA THR A 7 -17.35 4.59 -17.75
C THR A 7 -16.57 5.90 -17.89
N VAL A 8 -16.39 6.39 -19.11
CA VAL A 8 -15.73 7.67 -19.41
C VAL A 8 -16.43 8.87 -18.74
N ASN A 9 -17.74 8.76 -18.47
CA ASN A 9 -18.53 9.79 -17.76
C ASN A 9 -18.67 9.52 -16.26
N MET A 10 -18.11 8.44 -15.74
CA MET A 10 -18.16 8.10 -14.30
C MET A 10 -16.89 8.62 -13.64
N GLY A 11 -16.93 9.89 -13.22
CA GLY A 11 -15.91 10.51 -12.39
C GLY A 11 -16.35 10.54 -10.92
N LEU A 12 -15.41 10.34 -10.00
CA LEU A 12 -15.60 10.72 -8.61
C LEU A 12 -15.31 12.22 -8.49
N TRP A 13 -16.32 12.97 -8.05
CA TRP A 13 -16.20 14.41 -7.80
C TRP A 13 -15.91 14.63 -6.32
N TYR A 14 -14.76 15.21 -6.03
CA TYR A 14 -14.39 15.62 -4.68
C TYR A 14 -14.39 17.14 -4.62
N THR A 15 -15.15 17.72 -3.68
CA THR A 15 -15.13 19.16 -3.43
C THR A 15 -13.77 19.59 -2.87
N LYS A 16 -13.34 20.83 -3.12
CA LYS A 16 -12.04 21.32 -2.61
C LYS A 16 -11.99 21.37 -1.07
N ASP A 17 -13.13 21.59 -0.44
CA ASP A 17 -13.25 21.90 0.99
C ASP A 17 -13.64 20.69 1.87
N SER A 18 -13.73 19.50 1.31
CA SER A 18 -14.24 18.30 2.01
C SER A 18 -13.23 17.60 2.92
N GLY A 19 -12.14 18.28 3.29
CA GLY A 19 -11.17 17.74 4.25
C GLY A 19 -10.50 16.43 3.79
N PHE A 20 -10.34 16.24 2.49
CA PHE A 20 -9.73 15.05 1.92
C PHE A 20 -8.21 15.14 1.97
N GLU A 21 -7.65 14.90 3.14
CA GLU A 21 -6.21 14.67 3.30
C GLU A 21 -5.86 13.27 2.80
N LEU A 22 -4.82 13.17 1.96
CA LEU A 22 -4.28 11.89 1.52
C LEU A 22 -3.27 11.41 2.58
N ILE A 23 -3.62 10.37 3.32
CA ILE A 23 -2.80 9.81 4.41
C ILE A 23 -2.33 8.42 3.97
N GLY A 24 -1.01 8.23 3.93
CA GLY A 24 -0.38 6.94 3.64
C GLY A 24 0.21 6.32 4.90
N PHE A 25 -0.06 5.03 5.11
CA PHE A 25 0.60 4.20 6.11
C PHE A 25 1.44 3.16 5.40
N SER A 26 2.68 2.97 5.87
CA SER A 26 3.56 1.89 5.44
C SER A 26 3.95 1.08 6.65
N ASP A 27 3.93 -0.23 6.49
CA ASP A 27 4.36 -1.20 7.50
C ASP A 27 5.37 -2.17 6.89
N ALA A 28 6.36 -2.56 7.68
CA ALA A 28 7.42 -3.46 7.26
C ALA A 28 7.82 -4.37 8.42
N ASP A 29 7.24 -5.56 8.44
CA ASP A 29 7.54 -6.57 9.44
C ASP A 29 8.78 -7.35 9.04
N TYR A 30 9.88 -7.21 9.80
CA TYR A 30 10.99 -8.16 9.75
C TYR A 30 10.59 -9.41 10.54
N THR A 31 10.81 -10.60 9.96
CA THR A 31 10.50 -11.93 10.55
C THR A 31 9.03 -12.21 10.91
N GLY A 32 8.06 -11.49 10.32
CA GLY A 32 6.63 -11.72 10.59
C GLY A 32 6.09 -13.14 10.25
N CYS A 33 6.81 -13.92 9.43
CA CYS A 33 6.45 -15.29 9.10
C CYS A 33 7.45 -16.29 9.70
N LYS A 34 7.08 -16.96 10.80
CA LYS A 34 7.90 -18.00 11.47
C LYS A 34 8.29 -19.15 10.54
N ASP A 35 7.49 -19.42 9.52
CA ASP A 35 7.74 -20.53 8.58
C ASP A 35 8.77 -20.19 7.50
N THR A 36 8.93 -18.90 7.15
CA THR A 36 9.77 -18.51 6.00
C THR A 36 10.81 -17.44 6.30
N PHE A 37 10.79 -16.81 7.48
CA PHE A 37 11.64 -15.66 7.84
C PHE A 37 11.63 -14.53 6.77
N LYS A 38 10.56 -14.47 5.96
CA LYS A 38 10.36 -13.47 4.92
C LYS A 38 9.63 -12.28 5.51
N SER A 39 10.16 -11.10 5.25
CA SER A 39 9.48 -9.85 5.58
C SER A 39 8.27 -9.64 4.68
N THR A 40 7.25 -9.00 5.22
CA THR A 40 6.10 -8.51 4.45
C THR A 40 6.12 -7.00 4.52
N SER A 41 6.01 -6.32 3.38
CA SER A 41 5.72 -4.90 3.35
C SER A 41 4.23 -4.69 3.05
N GLY A 42 3.61 -3.78 3.78
CA GLY A 42 2.25 -3.33 3.57
C GLY A 42 2.23 -1.82 3.33
N GLU A 43 1.34 -1.37 2.46
CA GLU A 43 0.98 0.04 2.35
C GLU A 43 -0.55 0.17 2.29
N ALA A 44 -1.06 1.23 2.91
CA ALA A 44 -2.47 1.59 2.88
C ALA A 44 -2.59 3.11 2.69
N GLN A 45 -3.36 3.52 1.68
CA GLN A 45 -3.60 4.92 1.33
C GLN A 45 -5.06 5.27 1.60
N PHE A 46 -5.27 6.31 2.41
CA PHE A 46 -6.57 6.82 2.82
C PHE A 46 -6.80 8.21 2.26
N LEU A 47 -8.04 8.49 1.85
CA LEU A 47 -8.51 9.82 1.52
C LEU A 47 -9.52 10.25 2.60
N GLY A 48 -9.09 11.11 3.52
CA GLY A 48 -9.78 11.28 4.80
C GLY A 48 -9.80 9.96 5.57
N GLU A 49 -10.98 9.52 6.02
CA GLU A 49 -11.15 8.23 6.74
C GLU A 49 -11.40 7.04 5.80
N LYS A 50 -11.35 7.23 4.49
CA LYS A 50 -11.72 6.19 3.50
C LYS A 50 -10.48 5.56 2.86
N LEU A 51 -10.32 4.25 2.98
CA LEU A 51 -9.25 3.51 2.32
C LEU A 51 -9.49 3.49 0.80
N VAL A 52 -8.56 4.04 0.02
CA VAL A 52 -8.66 4.15 -1.45
C VAL A 52 -7.72 3.20 -2.19
N SER A 53 -6.60 2.83 -1.58
CA SER A 53 -5.65 1.88 -2.16
C SER A 53 -4.89 1.15 -1.05
N TRP A 54 -4.48 -0.09 -1.33
CA TRP A 54 -3.58 -0.83 -0.45
C TRP A 54 -2.75 -1.81 -1.27
N PHE A 55 -1.58 -2.15 -0.76
CA PHE A 55 -0.84 -3.32 -1.22
C PHE A 55 -0.24 -4.08 -0.05
N SER A 56 -0.07 -5.38 -0.23
CA SER A 56 0.73 -6.21 0.64
C SER A 56 1.63 -7.06 -0.23
N LYS A 57 2.94 -7.01 0.04
CA LYS A 57 3.96 -7.71 -0.72
C LYS A 57 4.85 -8.50 0.23
N LYS A 58 4.82 -9.82 0.07
CA LYS A 58 5.82 -10.70 0.69
C LYS A 58 7.14 -10.56 -0.08
N GLN A 59 8.24 -10.34 0.63
CA GLN A 59 9.57 -10.31 0.03
C GLN A 59 9.92 -11.70 -0.55
N ASP A 60 10.31 -11.74 -1.81
CA ASP A 60 10.72 -12.99 -2.48
C ASP A 60 12.10 -13.47 -2.01
N TYR A 61 12.98 -12.53 -1.68
CA TYR A 61 14.35 -12.78 -1.25
C TYR A 61 14.68 -11.93 -0.02
N THR A 62 15.16 -12.58 1.05
CA THR A 62 15.70 -11.89 2.23
C THR A 62 17.22 -11.91 2.12
N ALA A 63 17.85 -10.76 1.84
CA ALA A 63 19.30 -10.65 1.90
C ALA A 63 19.70 -10.37 3.35
N LEU A 64 20.36 -11.34 4.00
CA LEU A 64 21.01 -11.16 5.30
C LEU A 64 22.36 -10.48 5.07
N SER A 65 22.49 -9.21 5.45
CA SER A 65 23.78 -8.53 5.49
C SER A 65 24.28 -8.54 6.93
N THR A 66 25.10 -9.52 7.28
CA THR A 66 25.81 -9.54 8.56
C THR A 66 27.10 -8.73 8.39
N ALA A 67 27.07 -7.45 8.76
CA ALA A 67 28.30 -6.70 8.96
C ALA A 67 28.71 -6.91 10.42
N GLU A 68 29.61 -7.86 10.66
CA GLU A 68 30.32 -7.99 11.93
C GLU A 68 31.48 -6.98 11.95
N ALA A 69 31.70 -6.33 13.09
CA ALA A 69 32.74 -5.32 13.32
C ALA A 69 33.99 -5.92 13.96
#